data_AF-A0A7Y2ACC2-F1
#
_entry.id   AF-A0A7Y2ACC2-F1
#
_cell.length_a   1.000
_cell.length_b   1.000
_cell.length_c   1.000
_cell.angle_alpha   90.00
_cell.angle_beta   90.00
_cell.angle_gamma   90.00
#
_symmetry.space_group_name_H-M   'P 1'
#
loop_
_entity.id
_entity.type
_entity.pdbx_description
1 polymer ?
#
loop_
_entity_poly.entity_id
_entity_poly.type
_entity_poly.pdbx_seq_one_letter_code
_entity_poly.pdbx_strand_id
1 'polypeptide(L)'
;MKKHIIRFSLGAVLTMMALVACEKEFDTPPPRVIAEGQLLNIGDLRQILADSGTYKFTEDFNLFATVTGDGVSGNFYKNVYIQDTTSALNMRTIQPDGLYEGDYIRINLNGAWVSEYAGMLQLDSVDIEEQVVIQANSQYITPKLVTLDEIGPSIQAQLVTIENVEFIDGDIGSTYADAANQESENRTLQDCDGNN
;
A
#
# COMPACT_ATOMS: atom_id res chain seq x y z
N MET A 1 27.88 -78.32 -14.15
CA MET A 1 27.45 -77.59 -15.37
C MET A 1 25.98 -77.23 -15.24
N LYS A 2 25.65 -75.93 -15.14
CA LYS A 2 24.39 -75.31 -15.57
C LYS A 2 24.57 -73.79 -15.45
N LYS A 3 24.78 -73.12 -16.58
CA LYS A 3 24.85 -71.65 -16.68
C LYS A 3 23.42 -71.12 -16.82
N HIS A 4 22.94 -70.35 -15.84
CA HIS A 4 21.70 -69.59 -15.99
C HIS A 4 22.01 -68.30 -16.75
N ILE A 5 21.62 -68.26 -18.02
CA ILE A 5 21.65 -67.05 -18.83
C ILE A 5 20.48 -66.18 -18.38
N ILE A 6 20.76 -65.18 -17.55
CA ILE A 6 19.80 -64.14 -17.19
C ILE A 6 19.70 -63.21 -18.39
N ARG A 7 18.64 -63.35 -19.18
CA ARG A 7 18.26 -62.38 -20.21
C ARG A 7 17.66 -61.17 -19.50
N PHE A 8 18.51 -60.27 -19.03
CA PHE A 8 18.07 -58.99 -18.48
C PHE A 8 17.52 -58.15 -19.64
N SER A 9 16.22 -57.91 -19.58
CA SER A 9 15.39 -57.18 -20.52
C SER A 9 15.95 -55.80 -20.84
N LEU A 10 16.45 -55.64 -22.07
CA LEU A 10 16.90 -54.38 -22.68
C LEU A 10 15.82 -53.27 -22.64
N GLY A 11 14.56 -53.64 -22.43
CA GLY A 11 13.44 -52.70 -22.30
C GLY A 11 13.42 -51.90 -20.98
N ALA A 12 14.08 -52.33 -19.91
CA ALA A 12 14.00 -51.63 -18.62
C ALA A 12 14.92 -50.39 -18.53
N VAL A 13 16.00 -50.35 -19.32
CA VAL A 13 16.95 -49.22 -19.32
C VAL A 13 16.43 -48.06 -20.17
N LEU A 14 15.67 -48.35 -21.23
CA LEU A 14 15.12 -47.31 -22.11
C LEU A 14 13.98 -46.50 -21.44
N THR A 15 13.22 -47.12 -20.54
CA THR A 15 12.12 -46.47 -19.81
C THR A 15 12.60 -45.52 -18.71
N MET A 16 13.85 -45.64 -18.26
CA MET A 16 14.41 -44.82 -17.19
C MET A 16 15.00 -43.48 -17.68
N MET A 17 15.24 -43.32 -18.99
CA MET A 17 15.72 -42.07 -19.59
C MET A 17 14.61 -41.06 -19.91
N ALA A 18 13.33 -41.44 -19.82
CA ALA A 18 12.21 -40.59 -20.21
C ALA A 18 11.73 -39.61 -19.12
N LEU A 19 12.34 -39.61 -17.93
CA LEU A 19 11.98 -38.69 -16.83
C LEU A 19 12.96 -37.53 -16.64
N VAL A 20 13.95 -37.37 -17.52
CA VAL A 20 14.72 -36.12 -17.61
C VAL A 20 13.88 -35.12 -18.42
N ALA A 21 12.75 -34.72 -17.84
CA ALA A 21 12.07 -33.51 -18.26
C ALA A 21 13.02 -32.37 -17.90
N CYS A 22 13.63 -31.74 -18.92
CA CYS A 22 14.22 -30.42 -18.73
C CYS A 22 13.12 -29.52 -18.17
N GLU A 23 13.22 -29.12 -16.91
CA GLU A 23 12.50 -27.92 -16.49
C GLU A 23 13.03 -26.80 -17.38
N LYS A 24 12.15 -26.30 -18.23
CA LYS A 24 12.45 -25.11 -19.01
C LYS A 24 12.55 -24.00 -17.97
N GLU A 25 13.75 -23.54 -17.68
CA GLU A 25 13.94 -22.34 -16.86
C GLU A 25 13.11 -21.25 -17.51
N PHE A 26 12.05 -20.84 -16.82
CA PHE A 26 11.28 -19.69 -17.25
C PHE A 26 12.23 -18.51 -17.23
N ASP A 27 12.35 -17.83 -18.36
CA ASP A 27 13.06 -16.56 -18.45
C ASP A 27 12.27 -15.56 -17.58
N THR A 28 12.62 -15.51 -16.29
CA THR A 28 12.01 -14.57 -15.36
C THR A 28 12.55 -13.21 -15.70
N PRO A 29 11.68 -12.22 -16.00
CA PRO A 29 12.15 -10.88 -16.27
C PRO A 29 13.03 -10.41 -15.11
N PRO A 30 14.10 -9.66 -15.40
CA PRO A 30 14.97 -9.15 -14.35
C PRO A 30 14.11 -8.41 -13.31
N PRO A 31 14.36 -8.63 -12.02
CA PRO A 31 13.60 -7.94 -10.98
C PRO A 31 13.77 -6.43 -11.16
N ARG A 32 12.68 -5.69 -11.00
CA ARG A 32 12.70 -4.24 -11.12
C ARG A 32 13.56 -3.65 -10.00
N VAL A 33 14.62 -2.94 -10.37
CA VAL A 33 15.53 -2.30 -9.43
C VAL A 33 15.30 -0.80 -9.48
N ILE A 34 14.90 -0.22 -8.35
CA ILE A 34 14.86 1.25 -8.16
C ILE A 34 16.12 1.70 -7.41
N ALA A 35 16.57 2.93 -7.66
CA ALA A 35 17.77 3.47 -7.03
C ALA A 35 17.67 3.45 -5.50
N GLU A 36 18.80 3.10 -4.87
CA GLU A 36 18.95 3.07 -3.42
C GLU A 36 19.61 4.36 -2.94
N GLY A 37 19.18 4.79 -1.76
CA GLY A 37 19.50 6.07 -1.16
C GLY A 37 19.35 6.02 0.35
N GLN A 38 19.53 7.17 1.00
CA GLN A 38 19.37 7.24 2.44
C GLN A 38 17.92 6.95 2.85
N LEU A 39 17.74 6.16 3.91
CA LEU A 39 16.42 5.83 4.45
C LEU A 39 15.83 7.00 5.23
N LEU A 40 14.58 7.34 4.92
CA LEU A 40 13.73 8.24 5.69
C LEU A 40 12.46 7.49 6.14
N ASN A 41 11.85 7.96 7.22
CA ASN A 41 10.50 7.57 7.65
C ASN A 41 9.49 8.71 7.41
N ILE A 42 8.20 8.43 7.53
CA ILE A 42 7.12 9.40 7.31
C ILE A 42 7.20 10.55 8.34
N GLY A 43 7.64 10.28 9.56
CA GLY A 43 7.93 11.31 10.57
C GLY A 43 8.99 12.31 10.10
N ASP A 44 10.05 11.84 9.44
CA ASP A 44 11.08 12.71 8.85
C ASP A 44 10.49 13.60 7.75
N LEU A 45 9.59 13.06 6.91
CA LEU A 45 8.90 13.86 5.89
C LEU A 45 8.04 14.96 6.50
N ARG A 46 7.33 14.66 7.59
CA ARG A 46 6.57 15.67 8.34
C ARG A 46 7.47 16.76 8.90
N GLN A 47 8.66 16.39 9.40
CA GLN A 47 9.63 17.35 9.92
C GLN A 47 10.21 18.21 8.80
N ILE A 48 10.54 17.63 7.64
CA ILE A 48 10.99 18.37 6.44
C ILE A 48 9.94 19.41 6.02
N LEU A 49 8.66 19.02 5.99
CA LEU A 49 7.57 19.94 5.69
C LEU A 49 7.47 21.07 6.72
N ALA A 50 7.60 20.76 8.01
CA ALA A 50 7.54 21.75 9.08
C ALA A 50 8.71 22.75 9.01
N ASP A 51 9.92 22.29 8.67
CA ASP A 51 11.13 23.10 8.63
C ASP A 51 11.26 23.92 7.34
N SER A 52 10.86 23.34 6.21
CA SER A 52 11.15 23.90 4.87
C SER A 52 9.91 24.30 4.08
N GLY A 53 8.71 23.97 4.56
CA GLY A 53 7.49 24.02 3.75
C GLY A 53 7.54 22.96 2.65
N THR A 54 6.82 23.22 1.55
CA THR A 54 6.80 22.32 0.39
C THR A 54 8.23 22.09 -0.13
N TYR A 55 8.64 20.82 -0.19
CA TYR A 55 10.00 20.43 -0.49
C TYR A 55 10.05 19.40 -1.62
N LYS A 56 10.97 19.57 -2.58
CA LYS A 56 11.23 18.60 -3.64
C LYS A 56 12.52 17.85 -3.38
N PHE A 57 12.46 16.53 -3.37
CA PHE A 57 13.66 15.71 -3.36
C PHE A 57 14.38 15.79 -4.70
N THR A 58 15.71 15.95 -4.65
CA THR A 58 16.58 16.02 -5.83
C THR A 58 17.67 14.95 -5.82
N GLU A 59 17.69 14.15 -4.76
CA GLU A 59 18.61 13.03 -4.54
C GLU A 59 17.80 11.79 -4.19
N ASP A 60 18.46 10.63 -4.27
CA ASP A 60 17.87 9.36 -3.90
C ASP A 60 17.75 9.24 -2.38
N PHE A 61 16.50 9.26 -1.91
CA PHE A 61 16.11 8.82 -0.58
C PHE A 61 15.09 7.70 -0.73
N ASN A 62 15.05 6.76 0.20
CA ASN A 62 14.06 5.71 0.20
C ASN A 62 13.16 5.82 1.42
N LEU A 63 11.89 5.45 1.22
CA LEU A 63 10.88 5.30 2.25
C LEU A 63 10.28 3.90 2.15
N PHE A 64 10.04 3.25 3.28
CA PHE A 64 9.27 2.01 3.35
C PHE A 64 7.98 2.25 4.12
N ALA A 65 6.88 1.75 3.58
CA ALA A 65 5.57 1.88 4.20
C ALA A 65 4.64 0.76 3.73
N THR A 66 3.57 0.53 4.48
CA THR A 66 2.49 -0.37 4.09
C THR A 66 1.31 0.45 3.58
N VAL A 67 0.68 -0.01 2.51
CA VAL A 67 -0.58 0.55 2.00
C VAL A 67 -1.72 0.21 2.95
N THR A 68 -2.42 1.23 3.44
CA THR A 68 -3.55 1.12 4.37
C THR A 68 -4.88 1.64 3.80
N GLY A 69 -4.86 2.22 2.61
CA GLY A 69 -6.06 2.60 1.87
C GLY A 69 -5.76 2.73 0.39
N ASP A 70 -6.52 2.01 -0.44
CA ASP A 70 -6.30 1.90 -1.88
C ASP A 70 -7.53 2.37 -2.71
N GLY A 71 -7.34 2.44 -4.03
CA GLY A 71 -8.39 2.87 -4.96
C GLY A 71 -9.46 1.82 -5.29
N VAL A 72 -9.44 0.61 -4.70
CA VAL A 72 -10.30 -0.50 -5.14
C VAL A 72 -11.79 -0.20 -4.92
N SER A 73 -12.13 0.52 -3.86
CA SER A 73 -13.50 0.94 -3.58
C SER A 73 -14.03 2.04 -4.52
N GLY A 74 -13.16 2.61 -5.37
CA GLY A 74 -13.50 3.69 -6.30
C GLY A 74 -13.54 5.08 -5.67
N ASN A 75 -13.33 5.19 -4.36
CA ASN A 75 -13.34 6.47 -3.65
C ASN A 75 -12.03 7.26 -3.78
N PHE A 76 -10.92 6.58 -4.11
CA PHE A 76 -9.61 7.21 -4.28
C PHE A 76 -9.12 7.05 -5.72
N TYR A 77 -8.84 8.18 -6.37
CA TYR A 77 -8.24 8.22 -7.70
C TYR A 77 -6.84 8.82 -7.60
N LYS A 78 -5.81 8.03 -7.92
CA LYS A 78 -4.39 8.42 -7.82
C LYS A 78 -3.95 8.89 -6.43
N ASN A 79 -4.61 8.36 -5.40
CA ASN A 79 -4.30 8.63 -4.01
C ASN A 79 -4.24 7.29 -3.30
N VAL A 80 -3.17 7.06 -2.55
CA VAL A 80 -2.91 5.83 -1.80
C VAL A 80 -2.50 6.24 -0.39
N TYR A 81 -3.19 5.73 0.63
CA TYR A 81 -2.80 5.97 2.01
C TYR A 81 -1.75 4.95 2.42
N ILE A 82 -0.62 5.45 2.92
CA ILE A 82 0.51 4.62 3.35
C ILE A 82 0.90 4.96 4.78
N GLN A 83 1.29 3.94 5.52
CA GLN A 83 1.64 4.05 6.93
C GLN A 83 2.91 3.27 7.23
N ASP A 84 3.79 3.87 8.03
CA ASP A 84 4.96 3.22 8.61
C ASP A 84 4.84 3.18 10.13
N THR A 85 5.94 2.82 10.81
CA THR A 85 5.96 2.75 12.29
C THR A 85 5.87 4.12 12.99
N THR A 86 6.05 5.22 12.26
CA THR A 86 6.15 6.58 12.79
C THR A 86 4.88 7.41 12.55
N SER A 87 4.29 7.32 11.36
CA SER A 87 3.11 8.11 10.94
C SER A 87 2.51 7.52 9.65
N ALA A 88 1.45 8.15 9.15
CA ALA A 88 0.90 7.91 7.82
C ALA A 88 0.88 9.20 6.99
N LEU A 89 0.73 9.06 5.67
CA LEU A 89 0.52 10.14 4.72
C LEU A 89 -0.32 9.68 3.53
N ASN A 90 -0.82 10.63 2.74
CA ASN A 90 -1.43 10.35 1.44
C ASN A 90 -0.37 10.47 0.33
N MET A 91 -0.12 9.38 -0.38
CA MET A 91 0.75 9.33 -1.55
C MET A 91 -0.08 9.56 -2.81
N ARG A 92 0.20 10.65 -3.52
CA ARG A 92 -0.43 11.01 -4.77
C ARG A 92 0.45 10.62 -5.95
N THR A 93 -0.13 9.85 -6.85
CA THR A 93 0.57 9.26 -7.99
C THR A 93 0.28 10.03 -9.28
N ILE A 94 1.19 9.99 -10.25
CA ILE A 94 0.96 10.67 -11.54
C ILE A 94 0.06 9.82 -12.47
N GLN A 95 0.08 8.50 -12.31
CA GLN A 95 -0.76 7.52 -13.00
C GLN A 95 -1.64 6.74 -12.01
N PRO A 96 -2.72 6.08 -12.46
CA PRO A 96 -3.43 5.11 -11.63
C PRO A 96 -2.43 4.09 -11.06
N ASP A 97 -2.51 3.87 -9.77
CA ASP A 97 -1.69 2.86 -9.10
C ASP A 97 -2.29 1.46 -9.27
N GLY A 98 -1.46 0.45 -9.02
CA GLY A 98 -1.86 -0.95 -8.92
C GLY A 98 -1.51 -1.52 -7.55
N LEU A 99 -1.58 -0.67 -6.52
CA LEU A 99 -1.25 -1.01 -5.14
C LEU A 99 -2.52 -1.42 -4.40
N TYR A 100 -2.37 -2.37 -3.50
CA TYR A 100 -3.48 -2.89 -2.70
C TYR A 100 -3.19 -2.76 -1.22
N GLU A 101 -4.24 -2.64 -0.41
CA GLU A 101 -4.11 -2.71 1.04
C GLU A 101 -3.30 -3.94 1.47
N GLY A 102 -2.31 -3.71 2.33
CA GLY A 102 -1.36 -4.72 2.79
C GLY A 102 -0.10 -4.86 1.91
N ASP A 103 0.04 -4.13 0.82
CA ASP A 103 1.31 -4.07 0.09
C ASP A 103 2.35 -3.31 0.91
N TYR A 104 3.47 -3.97 1.21
CA TYR A 104 4.64 -3.34 1.80
C TYR A 104 5.56 -2.89 0.68
N ILE A 105 5.75 -1.58 0.57
CA ILE A 105 6.38 -0.94 -0.59
C ILE A 105 7.66 -0.20 -0.17
N ARG A 106 8.61 -0.16 -1.12
CA ARG A 106 9.75 0.75 -1.10
C ARG A 106 9.51 1.84 -2.14
N ILE A 107 9.63 3.10 -1.73
CA ILE A 107 9.47 4.28 -2.58
C ILE A 107 10.84 4.96 -2.66
N ASN A 108 11.31 5.29 -3.85
CA ASN A 108 12.41 6.23 -4.06
C ASN A 108 11.81 7.65 -4.18
N LEU A 109 12.25 8.58 -3.35
CA LEU A 109 11.65 9.90 -3.22
C LEU A 109 12.17 10.90 -4.26
N ASN A 110 13.20 10.59 -5.04
CA ASN A 110 13.81 11.52 -5.98
C ASN A 110 12.78 12.03 -7.01
N GLY A 111 12.61 13.34 -7.08
CA GLY A 111 11.63 13.98 -7.95
C GLY A 111 10.24 14.14 -7.34
N ALA A 112 9.92 13.42 -6.25
CA ALA A 112 8.66 13.58 -5.51
C ALA A 112 8.69 14.83 -4.61
N TRP A 113 7.49 15.30 -4.27
CA TRP A 113 7.28 16.47 -3.43
C TRP A 113 6.68 16.07 -2.09
N VAL A 114 7.25 16.58 -1.00
CA VAL A 114 6.54 16.63 0.28
C VAL A 114 5.76 17.93 0.32
N SER A 115 4.46 17.85 0.54
CA SER A 115 3.57 19.01 0.55
C SER A 115 2.43 18.81 1.55
N GLU A 116 1.62 19.87 1.72
CA GLU A 116 0.37 19.81 2.44
C GLU A 116 -0.78 20.20 1.50
N TYR A 117 -1.87 19.43 1.55
CA TYR A 117 -3.11 19.77 0.87
C TYR A 117 -4.28 19.61 1.81
N ALA A 118 -5.05 20.69 2.01
CA ALA A 118 -6.18 20.72 2.93
C ALA A 118 -5.85 20.21 4.36
N GLY A 119 -4.64 20.56 4.85
CA GLY A 119 -4.15 20.11 6.16
C GLY A 119 -3.54 18.70 6.18
N MET A 120 -3.63 17.93 5.09
CA MET A 120 -3.09 16.58 4.99
C MET A 120 -1.66 16.56 4.46
N LEU A 121 -0.77 15.85 5.15
CA LEU A 121 0.59 15.57 4.66
C LEU A 121 0.51 14.69 3.41
N GLN A 122 1.19 15.12 2.35
CA GLN A 122 1.21 14.42 1.08
C GLN A 122 2.62 14.18 0.57
N LEU A 123 2.78 13.05 -0.13
CA LEU A 123 3.87 12.80 -1.05
C LEU A 123 3.30 12.85 -2.48
N ASP A 124 3.62 13.89 -3.23
CA ASP A 124 3.03 14.16 -4.55
C ASP A 124 4.00 13.89 -5.70
N SER A 125 3.44 13.70 -6.89
CA SER A 125 4.16 13.39 -8.13
C SER A 125 4.96 12.08 -8.08
N VAL A 126 4.45 11.07 -7.38
CA VAL A 126 5.10 9.76 -7.35
C VAL A 126 4.78 8.98 -8.64
N ASP A 127 5.82 8.57 -9.35
CA ASP A 127 5.74 7.64 -10.47
C ASP A 127 5.81 6.20 -9.96
N ILE A 128 4.70 5.47 -10.03
CA ILE A 128 4.64 4.07 -9.59
C ILE A 128 5.59 3.17 -10.39
N GLU A 129 5.80 3.45 -11.68
CA GLU A 129 6.62 2.65 -12.61
C GLU A 129 8.12 2.96 -12.54
N GLU A 130 8.51 4.09 -11.96
CA GLU A 130 9.92 4.42 -11.75
C GLU A 130 10.36 4.37 -10.29
N GLN A 131 9.48 4.74 -9.35
CA GLN A 131 9.86 5.00 -7.96
C GLN A 131 9.39 3.95 -6.95
N VAL A 132 8.41 3.10 -7.28
CA VAL A 132 7.79 2.19 -6.31
C VAL A 132 8.06 0.72 -6.62
N VAL A 133 8.49 -0.05 -5.61
CA VAL A 133 8.64 -1.51 -5.69
C VAL A 133 7.95 -2.17 -4.50
N ILE A 134 7.05 -3.12 -4.79
CA ILE A 134 6.44 -3.98 -3.77
C ILE A 134 7.49 -4.95 -3.25
N GLN A 135 7.74 -4.90 -1.95
CA GLN A 135 8.69 -5.75 -1.24
C GLN A 135 8.01 -7.03 -0.72
N ALA A 136 6.77 -6.91 -0.26
CA ALA A 136 5.96 -8.02 0.21
C ALA A 136 4.47 -7.67 0.07
N ASN A 137 3.64 -8.70 -0.01
CA ASN A 137 2.18 -8.57 -0.01
C ASN A 137 1.63 -9.01 1.35
N SER A 138 0.37 -8.70 1.62
CA SER A 138 -0.37 -9.13 2.82
C SER A 138 0.27 -8.75 4.15
N GLN A 139 0.96 -7.60 4.20
CA GLN A 139 1.52 -6.99 5.40
C GLN A 139 0.53 -6.01 6.03
N TYR A 140 -0.65 -6.49 6.40
CA TYR A 140 -1.71 -5.63 6.96
C TYR A 140 -1.31 -4.98 8.28
N ILE A 141 -1.68 -3.70 8.45
CA ILE A 141 -1.54 -2.97 9.72
C ILE A 141 -2.81 -3.18 10.55
N THR A 142 -2.65 -3.50 11.82
CA THR A 142 -3.76 -3.48 12.78
C THR A 142 -4.18 -2.02 13.01
N PRO A 143 -5.45 -1.65 12.76
CA PRO A 143 -5.93 -0.29 12.99
C PRO A 143 -5.72 0.14 14.45
N LYS A 144 -5.39 1.41 14.65
CA LYS A 144 -5.29 1.99 15.99
C LYS A 144 -6.70 2.26 16.53
N LEU A 145 -7.04 1.70 17.70
CA LEU A 145 -8.26 2.06 18.41
C LEU A 145 -8.15 3.50 18.93
N VAL A 146 -9.11 4.35 18.57
CA VAL A 146 -9.18 5.75 18.97
C VAL A 146 -10.63 6.14 19.31
N THR A 147 -10.77 7.16 20.14
CA THR A 147 -12.03 7.87 20.42
C THR A 147 -12.21 9.05 19.45
N LEU A 148 -13.42 9.61 19.37
CA LEU A 148 -13.69 10.78 18.52
C LEU A 148 -12.85 12.00 18.91
N ASP A 149 -12.63 12.21 20.22
CA ASP A 149 -11.80 13.30 20.75
C ASP A 149 -10.31 13.20 20.36
N GLU A 150 -9.84 12.00 19.99
CA GLU A 150 -8.47 11.76 19.54
C GLU A 150 -8.31 12.00 18.02
N ILE A 151 -9.41 12.19 17.28
CA ILE A 151 -9.38 12.50 15.85
C ILE A 151 -8.87 13.92 15.65
N GLY A 152 -7.69 14.02 15.01
CA GLY A 152 -7.08 15.30 14.72
C GLY A 152 -5.82 15.17 13.87
N PRO A 153 -5.11 16.29 13.66
CA PRO A 153 -3.93 16.34 12.78
C PRO A 153 -2.80 15.38 13.16
N SER A 154 -2.72 14.97 14.43
CA SER A 154 -1.70 14.06 14.96
C SER A 154 -1.80 12.63 14.43
N ILE A 155 -3.00 12.19 14.02
CA ILE A 155 -3.26 10.84 13.52
C ILE A 155 -3.80 10.85 12.07
N GLN A 156 -3.67 11.98 11.37
CA GLN A 156 -4.11 12.08 9.99
C GLN A 156 -3.52 10.96 9.12
N ALA A 157 -4.31 10.51 8.15
CA ALA A 157 -3.99 9.41 7.23
C ALA A 157 -3.76 8.03 7.89
N GLN A 158 -3.75 7.92 9.23
CA GLN A 158 -3.54 6.64 9.90
C GLN A 158 -4.79 5.77 9.80
N LEU A 159 -4.57 4.46 9.72
CA LEU A 159 -5.63 3.47 9.80
C LEU A 159 -6.11 3.35 11.25
N VAL A 160 -7.36 3.69 11.50
CA VAL A 160 -7.96 3.71 12.83
C VAL A 160 -9.24 2.88 12.90
N THR A 161 -9.61 2.48 14.11
CA THR A 161 -10.92 1.94 14.44
C THR A 161 -11.53 2.80 15.53
N ILE A 162 -12.79 3.16 15.35
CA ILE A 162 -13.59 3.88 16.32
C ILE A 162 -14.73 2.95 16.70
N GLU A 163 -14.90 2.71 18.00
CA GLU A 163 -15.94 1.82 18.53
C GLU A 163 -17.02 2.63 19.25
N ASN A 164 -18.20 2.03 19.40
CA ASN A 164 -19.33 2.61 20.14
C ASN A 164 -19.80 3.98 19.60
N VAL A 165 -19.75 4.12 18.27
CA VAL A 165 -20.30 5.28 17.54
C VAL A 165 -21.51 4.90 16.71
N GLU A 166 -22.40 5.85 16.50
CA GLU A 166 -23.59 5.74 15.68
C GLU A 166 -23.78 6.99 14.82
N PHE A 167 -24.61 6.92 13.78
CA PHE A 167 -25.05 8.15 13.11
C PHE A 167 -26.07 8.87 13.98
N ILE A 168 -26.03 10.21 13.99
CA ILE A 168 -27.04 11.01 14.69
C ILE A 168 -28.46 10.69 14.18
N ASP A 169 -29.47 10.85 15.03
CA ASP A 169 -30.88 10.53 14.71
C ASP A 169 -31.36 11.14 13.37
N GLY A 170 -30.90 12.36 13.03
CA GLY A 170 -31.27 13.05 11.81
C GLY A 170 -30.70 12.43 10.52
N ASP A 171 -29.62 11.64 10.62
CA ASP A 171 -28.92 11.03 9.50
C ASP A 171 -29.31 9.56 9.28
N ILE A 172 -30.04 8.95 10.22
CA ILE A 172 -30.46 7.55 10.13
C ILE A 172 -31.39 7.36 8.93
N GLY A 173 -31.03 6.41 8.05
CA GLY A 173 -31.78 6.09 6.84
C GLY A 173 -31.51 7.00 5.64
N SER A 174 -30.68 8.03 5.82
CA SER A 174 -30.24 8.91 4.73
C SER A 174 -29.14 8.25 3.89
N THR A 175 -29.11 8.53 2.58
CA THR A 175 -28.10 8.01 1.64
C THR A 175 -26.80 8.81 1.71
N TYR A 176 -25.63 8.29 1.32
CA TYR A 176 -24.38 9.08 1.32
C TYR A 176 -24.26 10.08 0.14
N ALA A 177 -25.26 10.14 -0.73
CA ALA A 177 -25.30 11.02 -1.88
C ALA A 177 -26.74 11.36 -2.26
N ASP A 178 -26.93 12.55 -2.84
CA ASP A 178 -28.12 12.91 -3.57
C ASP A 178 -27.97 12.50 -5.04
N ALA A 179 -28.60 11.39 -5.40
CA ALA A 179 -28.52 10.85 -6.75
C ALA A 179 -29.21 11.73 -7.81
N ALA A 180 -30.20 12.55 -7.42
CA ALA A 180 -30.92 13.41 -8.36
C ALA A 180 -30.08 14.62 -8.76
N ASN A 181 -29.38 15.23 -7.80
CA ASN A 181 -28.54 16.39 -8.02
C ASN A 181 -27.06 16.04 -8.30
N GLN A 182 -26.68 14.76 -8.14
CA GLN A 182 -25.32 14.25 -8.27
C GLN A 182 -24.34 14.88 -7.28
N GLU A 183 -24.79 15.10 -6.05
CA GLU A 183 -24.01 15.71 -4.96
C GLU A 183 -23.68 14.68 -3.87
N SER A 184 -22.55 14.88 -3.20
CA SER A 184 -22.14 14.09 -2.03
C SER A 184 -22.75 14.69 -0.77
N GLU A 185 -23.17 13.84 0.16
CA GLU A 185 -23.84 14.25 1.39
C GLU A 185 -23.04 13.83 2.62
N ASN A 186 -22.93 14.72 3.60
CA ASN A 186 -22.20 14.46 4.85
C ASN A 186 -23.08 13.74 5.85
N ARG A 187 -22.52 12.77 6.57
CA ARG A 187 -23.18 12.10 7.69
C ARG A 187 -22.35 12.29 8.96
N THR A 188 -23.01 12.53 10.07
CA THR A 188 -22.39 12.84 11.35
C THR A 188 -22.41 11.61 12.24
N LEU A 189 -21.23 11.19 12.70
CA LEU A 189 -21.08 10.17 13.73
C LEU A 189 -21.13 10.83 15.11
N GLN A 190 -21.71 10.15 16.10
CA GLN A 190 -21.68 10.51 17.51
C GLN A 190 -21.27 9.31 18.35
N ASP A 191 -20.62 9.56 19.48
CA ASP A 191 -20.44 8.55 20.53
C ASP A 191 -21.57 8.61 21.58
N CYS A 192 -21.51 7.69 22.55
CA CYS A 192 -22.49 7.61 23.64
C CYS A 192 -22.46 8.81 24.61
N ASP A 193 -21.38 9.59 24.60
CA ASP A 193 -21.18 10.78 25.44
C ASP A 193 -21.62 12.07 24.71
N GLY A 194 -22.00 11.96 23.44
CA GLY A 194 -22.47 13.06 22.58
C GLY A 194 -21.35 13.86 21.92
N ASN A 195 -20.14 13.30 21.81
CA ASN A 195 -19.05 13.89 21.02
C ASN A 195 -19.20 13.50 19.55
N ASN A 196 -18.85 14.42 18.64
CA ASN A 196 -19.00 14.29 17.19
C ASN A 196 -17.77 14.82 16.44
#